data_AF-A0A843GW68-F1
#
_entry.id   AF-A0A843GW68-F1
#
_cell.length_a   1.000
_cell.length_b   1.000
_cell.length_c   1.000
_cell.angle_alpha   90.00
_cell.angle_beta   90.00
_cell.angle_gamma   90.00
#
_symmetry.space_group_name_H-M   'P 1'
#
loop_
_entity.id
_entity.type
_entity.pdbx_description
1 polymer ?
#
loop_
_entity_poly.entity_id
_entity_poly.type
_entity_poly.pdbx_seq_one_letter_code
_entity_poly.pdbx_strand_id
1 'polypeptide(L)'
;IKKIKKEKKSYGEFANVLLTDEQYQKLKEIYYHHLSNAIETLSTYIKSSGRKYKDHYAVLGKHNWVYKKLVKEEEEKNRGKSW
;
A
#
# COMPACT_ATOMS: atom_id res chain seq x y z
N ILE A 1 30.02 -10.75 -2.96
CA ILE A 1 28.98 -10.32 -1.99
C ILE A 1 27.67 -11.03 -2.34
N LYS A 2 27.20 -11.99 -1.53
CA LYS A 2 25.90 -12.65 -1.74
C LYS A 2 24.80 -11.61 -1.51
N LYS A 3 23.99 -11.28 -2.53
CA LYS A 3 22.75 -10.50 -2.33
C LYS A 3 21.83 -11.35 -1.44
N ILE A 4 21.67 -10.95 -0.17
CA ILE A 4 20.65 -11.54 0.71
C ILE A 4 19.30 -11.23 0.07
N LYS A 5 18.63 -12.27 -0.44
CA LYS A 5 17.29 -12.15 -1.00
C LYS A 5 16.35 -11.86 0.18
N LYS A 6 15.88 -10.62 0.30
CA LYS A 6 14.92 -10.25 1.34
C LYS A 6 13.64 -11.03 1.10
N GLU A 7 13.23 -11.83 2.07
CA GLU A 7 12.01 -12.61 2.01
C GLU A 7 10.80 -11.67 1.94
N LYS A 8 9.85 -11.99 1.05
CA LYS A 8 8.61 -11.23 0.91
C LYS A 8 7.50 -11.98 1.64
N LYS A 9 6.75 -11.26 2.47
CA LYS A 9 5.53 -11.73 3.12
C LYS A 9 4.33 -11.30 2.30
N SER A 10 3.27 -12.12 2.33
CA SER A 10 1.99 -11.82 1.72
C SER A 10 1.07 -11.10 2.69
N TYR A 11 0.38 -10.09 2.18
CA TYR A 11 -0.60 -9.26 2.89
C TYR A 11 -1.88 -9.14 2.05
N GLY A 12 -2.93 -8.62 2.67
CA GLY A 12 -4.26 -8.50 2.05
C GLY A 12 -5.14 -9.72 2.32
N GLU A 13 -6.45 -9.54 2.25
CA GLU A 13 -7.44 -10.63 2.34
C GLU A 13 -7.13 -11.79 1.38
N PHE A 14 -6.63 -11.46 0.19
CA PHE A 14 -6.31 -12.46 -0.83
C PHE A 14 -4.83 -12.91 -0.82
N ALA A 15 -4.05 -12.50 0.18
CA ALA A 15 -2.62 -12.82 0.33
C ALA A 15 -1.78 -12.55 -0.96
N ASN A 16 -2.17 -11.55 -1.74
CA ASN A 16 -1.63 -11.26 -3.06
C ASN A 16 -0.78 -9.98 -3.11
N VAL A 17 -0.63 -9.26 -1.99
CA VAL A 17 0.27 -8.11 -1.85
C VAL A 17 1.56 -8.57 -1.18
N LEU A 18 2.63 -8.63 -1.97
CA LEU A 18 3.95 -9.10 -1.53
C LEU A 18 4.88 -7.94 -1.17
N LEU A 19 5.32 -7.88 0.10
CA LEU A 19 6.23 -6.85 0.63
C LEU A 19 7.32 -7.50 1.49
N THR A 20 8.52 -6.93 1.51
CA THR A 20 9.52 -7.27 2.53
C THR A 20 9.21 -6.54 3.84
N ASP A 21 9.80 -7.01 4.95
CA ASP A 21 9.64 -6.33 6.25
C ASP A 21 10.06 -4.85 6.19
N GLU A 22 11.17 -4.55 5.51
CA GLU A 22 11.64 -3.17 5.33
C GLU A 22 10.64 -2.32 4.52
N GLN A 23 10.07 -2.87 3.45
CA GLN A 23 9.07 -2.17 2.64
C GLN A 23 7.81 -1.91 3.46
N TYR A 24 7.37 -2.89 4.26
CA TYR A 24 6.22 -2.74 5.14
C TYR A 24 6.44 -1.64 6.18
N GLN A 25 7.60 -1.59 6.84
CA GLN A 25 7.90 -0.53 7.82
C GLN A 25 7.93 0.86 7.18
N LYS A 26 8.54 1.01 6.00
CA LYS A 26 8.51 2.28 5.26
C LYS A 26 7.09 2.71 4.90
N LEU A 27 6.24 1.76 4.48
CA LEU A 27 4.84 2.06 4.19
C LEU A 27 4.06 2.42 5.47
N LYS A 28 4.41 1.83 6.61
CA LYS A 28 3.80 2.18 7.91
C LYS A 28 4.10 3.62 8.31
N GLU A 29 5.32 4.10 8.06
CA GLU A 29 5.68 5.51 8.28
C GLU A 29 4.94 6.47 7.31
N ILE A 30 4.64 6.00 6.09
CA ILE A 30 3.97 6.81 5.06
C ILE A 30 2.46 6.90 5.30
N TYR A 31 1.80 5.79 5.65
CA TYR A 31 0.36 5.69 5.76
C TYR A 31 -0.16 5.79 7.19
N TYR A 32 0.71 5.63 8.20
CA TYR A 32 0.33 5.54 9.60
C TYR A 32 -0.78 4.49 9.80
N HIS A 33 -1.98 4.92 10.16
CA HIS A 33 -3.14 4.06 10.43
C HIS A 33 -3.88 3.60 9.16
N HIS A 34 -3.61 4.20 7.99
CA HIS A 34 -4.24 3.82 6.72
C HIS A 34 -3.58 2.63 6.02
N LEU A 35 -2.46 2.11 6.54
CA LEU A 35 -1.69 1.09 5.84
C LEU A 35 -2.51 -0.17 5.55
N SER A 36 -3.32 -0.61 6.52
CA SER A 36 -4.20 -1.77 6.34
C SER A 36 -5.16 -1.55 5.17
N ASN A 37 -5.81 -0.38 5.12
CA ASN A 37 -6.75 -0.05 4.06
C ASN A 37 -6.06 0.06 2.69
N ALA A 38 -4.82 0.55 2.65
CA ALA A 38 -4.03 0.63 1.41
C ALA A 38 -3.69 -0.76 0.87
N ILE A 39 -3.26 -1.66 1.75
CA ILE A 39 -2.98 -3.07 1.42
C ILE A 39 -4.27 -3.74 0.92
N GLU A 40 -5.40 -3.59 1.61
CA GLU A 40 -6.67 -4.22 1.19
C GLU A 40 -7.21 -3.65 -0.12
N THR A 41 -7.08 -2.34 -0.32
CA THR A 41 -7.46 -1.68 -1.57
C THR A 41 -6.69 -2.28 -2.75
N LEU A 42 -5.37 -2.47 -2.59
CA LEU A 42 -4.56 -3.09 -3.62
C LEU A 42 -4.89 -4.59 -3.78
N SER A 43 -5.09 -5.30 -2.66
CA SER A 43 -5.38 -6.73 -2.65
C SER A 43 -6.66 -7.06 -3.41
N THR A 44 -7.74 -6.34 -3.10
CA THR A 44 -9.04 -6.45 -3.76
C THR A 44 -8.94 -6.10 -5.24
N TYR A 45 -8.20 -5.03 -5.57
CA TYR A 45 -8.03 -4.62 -6.96
C TYR A 45 -7.27 -5.66 -7.80
N ILE A 46 -6.18 -6.23 -7.29
CA ILE A 46 -5.45 -7.32 -7.96
C ILE A 46 -6.37 -8.52 -8.19
N LYS A 47 -7.17 -8.90 -7.18
CA LYS A 47 -8.08 -10.04 -7.26
C LYS A 47 -9.19 -9.83 -8.29
N SER A 48 -9.82 -8.67 -8.30
CA SER A 48 -10.95 -8.35 -9.17
C SER A 48 -10.53 -8.04 -10.61
N SER A 49 -9.44 -7.30 -10.81
CA SER A 49 -8.99 -6.87 -12.14
C SER A 49 -8.05 -7.86 -12.84
N GLY A 50 -7.49 -8.83 -12.11
CA GLY A 50 -6.46 -9.73 -12.62
C GLY A 50 -5.11 -9.06 -12.91
N ARG A 51 -4.94 -7.77 -12.56
CA ARG A 51 -3.66 -7.06 -12.76
C ARG A 51 -2.55 -7.68 -11.92
N LYS A 52 -1.34 -7.68 -12.49
CA LYS A 52 -0.13 -8.13 -11.82
C LYS A 52 0.87 -6.99 -11.78
N TYR A 53 1.40 -6.71 -10.59
CA TYR A 53 2.42 -5.69 -10.40
C TYR A 53 3.76 -6.35 -10.07
N LYS A 54 4.83 -5.86 -10.72
CA LYS A 54 6.19 -6.34 -10.45
C LYS A 54 6.71 -5.93 -9.07
N ASP A 55 6.24 -4.78 -8.57
CA ASP A 55 6.61 -4.24 -7.28
C ASP A 55 5.39 -3.61 -6.59
N HIS A 56 4.86 -4.29 -5.57
CA HIS A 56 3.71 -3.80 -4.81
C HIS A 56 4.06 -2.60 -3.92
N TYR A 57 5.31 -2.48 -3.46
CA TYR A 57 5.75 -1.32 -2.69
C TYR A 57 5.64 -0.05 -3.53
N ALA A 58 6.05 -0.12 -4.80
CA ALA A 58 5.92 1.00 -5.72
C ALA A 58 4.46 1.45 -5.87
N VAL A 59 3.53 0.52 -6.07
CA VAL A 59 2.09 0.82 -6.23
C VAL A 59 1.48 1.45 -4.97
N LEU A 60 1.94 1.04 -3.80
CA LEU A 60 1.54 1.65 -2.53
C LEU A 60 2.28 2.97 -2.23
N GLY A 61 3.28 3.39 -3.01
CA GLY A 61 4.00 4.64 -2.76
C GLY A 61 3.15 5.91 -2.84
N LYS A 62 3.62 7.01 -2.23
CA LYS A 62 2.91 8.31 -2.13
C LYS A 62 2.41 8.89 -3.46
N HIS A 63 3.10 8.63 -4.56
CA HIS A 63 2.74 9.20 -5.87
C HIS A 63 1.68 8.40 -6.63
N ASN A 64 1.30 7.23 -6.12
CA ASN A 64 0.41 6.30 -6.81
C ASN A 64 -1.06 6.42 -6.38
N TRP A 65 -1.92 5.77 -7.15
CA TRP A 65 -3.37 5.89 -7.04
C TRP A 65 -3.91 5.41 -5.69
N VAL A 66 -3.30 4.38 -5.07
CA VAL A 66 -3.74 3.88 -3.76
C VAL A 66 -3.59 4.96 -2.70
N TYR A 67 -2.43 5.62 -2.65
CA TYR A 67 -2.17 6.70 -1.70
C TYR A 67 -3.10 7.89 -1.94
N LYS A 68 -3.24 8.31 -3.21
CA LYS A 68 -4.12 9.43 -3.58
C LYS A 68 -5.57 9.17 -3.20
N LYS A 69 -6.05 7.94 -3.35
CA LYS A 69 -7.42 7.56 -3.00
C LYS A 69 -7.68 7.60 -1.49
N LEU A 70 -6.72 7.15 -0.67
CA LEU A 70 -6.97 6.99 0.77
C LEU A 70 -6.56 8.21 1.58
N VAL A 71 -5.35 8.72 1.37
CA VAL A 71 -4.78 9.76 2.25
C VAL A 71 -5.16 11.16 1.76
N LYS A 72 -5.09 11.41 0.45
CA LYS A 72 -5.41 12.74 -0.10
C LYS A 72 -6.89 13.09 0.04
N GLU A 73 -7.79 12.13 -0.21
CA GLU A 73 -9.24 12.33 -0.04
C GLU A 73 -9.61 12.62 1.42
N GLU A 74 -8.93 12.00 2.38
CA GLU A 74 -9.17 12.22 3.81
C GLU A 74 -8.62 13.57 4.28
N GLU A 75 -7.42 13.96 3.85
CA GLU A 75 -6.90 15.30 4.09
C GLU A 75 -7.81 16.40 3.51
N GLU A 76 -8.34 16.20 2.31
CA GLU A 76 -9.27 17.14 1.68
C GLU A 76 -10.60 17.23 2.46
N LYS A 77 -11.15 16.10 2.90
CA LYS A 77 -12.34 16.07 3.78
C LYS A 77 -12.11 16.76 5.12
N ASN A 78 -10.91 16.61 5.71
CA ASN A 78 -10.57 17.24 6.98
C ASN A 78 -10.33 18.74 6.83
N ARG A 79 -9.73 19.21 5.72
CA ARG A 79 -9.61 20.65 5.42
C ARG A 79 -10.96 21.34 5.26
N GLY A 80 -11.95 20.66 4.67
CA GLY A 80 -13.31 21.19 4.51
C GLY A 80 -14.17 21.22 5.78
N LYS A 81 -13.69 20.65 6.90
CA LYS A 81 -14.40 20.58 8.19
C LYS A 81 -13.86 21.55 9.25
N SER A 82 -12.84 22.34 8.94
CA SER A 82 -12.33 23.39 9.83
C SER A 82 -13.24 24.61 9.75
N TRP A 83 -14.18 24.72 10.69
CA TRP A 83 -14.97 25.93 10.96
C TRP A 83 -14.35 26.72 12.10
#